data_AF-A0ABD5SDI0-F1
#
_entry.id   AF-A0ABD5SDI0-F1
#
_cell.length_a   1.000
_cell.length_b   1.000
_cell.length_c   1.000
_cell.angle_alpha   90.00
_cell.angle_beta   90.00
_cell.angle_gamma   90.00
#
_symmetry.space_group_name_H-M   'P 1'
#
loop_
_entity.id
_entity.type
_entity.pdbx_description
1 polymer ?
#
loop_
_entity_poly.entity_id
_entity_poly.type
_entity_poly.pdbx_seq_one_letter_code
_entity_poly.pdbx_strand_id
1 'polypeptide(L)'
;LGADVTLPILGDLPPAYLPLVALSGLLGVADSFREPASMALFADEGTDEGGVASSFGIRELVWRPGSVAGPLIAGWLMVEVSMAAVFYVGGAFAITGVLAFLAILARDHGRAALTTW
;
A
#
# COMPACT_ATOMS: atom_id res chain seq x y z
N LEU A 1 -9.28 -22.30 -9.39
CA LEU A 1 -9.51 -21.05 -8.63
C LEU A 1 -10.97 -21.07 -8.21
N GLY A 2 -11.23 -21.27 -6.93
CA GLY A 2 -12.59 -21.39 -6.39
C GLY A 2 -13.21 -22.77 -6.54
N ALA A 3 -12.81 -23.72 -5.69
CA ALA A 3 -13.62 -24.89 -5.41
C ALA A 3 -14.27 -24.64 -4.05
N ASP A 4 -15.52 -25.06 -3.86
CA ASP A 4 -16.10 -25.15 -2.52
C ASP A 4 -15.24 -26.17 -1.75
N VAL A 5 -14.52 -25.69 -0.73
CA VAL A 5 -13.64 -26.52 0.08
C VAL A 5 -14.26 -26.61 1.46
N THR A 6 -14.60 -27.82 1.88
CA THR A 6 -15.00 -28.12 3.25
C THR A 6 -13.75 -28.47 4.05
N LEU A 7 -13.40 -27.65 5.04
CA LEU A 7 -12.29 -27.92 5.95
C LEU A 7 -12.82 -28.44 7.30
N PRO A 8 -12.15 -29.42 7.94
CA PRO A 8 -12.65 -30.05 9.17
C PRO A 8 -12.93 -29.10 10.33
N ILE A 9 -12.24 -27.96 10.38
CA ILE A 9 -12.36 -26.96 11.45
C ILE A 9 -13.13 -25.71 10.99
N LEU A 10 -12.98 -25.32 9.72
CA LEU A 10 -13.52 -24.05 9.19
C LEU A 10 -14.87 -24.21 8.47
N GLY A 11 -15.31 -25.44 8.20
CA GLY A 11 -16.56 -25.70 7.48
C GLY A 11 -16.44 -25.38 5.99
N ASP A 12 -17.57 -25.09 5.36
CA ASP A 12 -17.66 -24.76 3.93
C ASP A 12 -17.16 -23.35 3.66
N LEU A 13 -16.14 -23.25 2.80
CA LEU A 13 -15.53 -21.99 2.43
C LEU A 13 -16.02 -21.51 1.05
N PRO A 14 -16.46 -20.25 0.94
CA PRO A 14 -16.78 -19.67 -0.37
C PRO A 14 -15.59 -19.71 -1.32
N PRO A 15 -15.82 -19.80 -2.65
CA PRO A 15 -14.76 -19.88 -3.66
C PRO A 15 -13.70 -18.76 -3.58
N ALA A 16 -14.11 -17.56 -3.13
CA ALA A 16 -13.24 -16.39 -3.00
C ALA A 16 -12.41 -16.36 -1.71
N TYR A 17 -12.69 -17.22 -0.73
CA TYR A 17 -12.07 -17.17 0.59
C TYR A 17 -10.55 -17.37 0.53
N LEU A 18 -10.09 -18.47 -0.07
CA LEU A 18 -8.66 -18.77 -0.15
C LEU A 18 -7.87 -17.72 -0.97
N PRO A 19 -8.36 -17.27 -2.15
CA PRO A 19 -7.75 -16.13 -2.84
C PRO A 19 -7.67 -14.86 -1.97
N LEU A 20 -8.72 -14.53 -1.24
CA LEU A 20 -8.74 -13.34 -0.38
C LEU A 20 -7.73 -13.45 0.76
N VAL A 21 -7.62 -14.62 1.40
CA VAL A 21 -6.62 -14.88 2.45
C VAL A 21 -5.21 -14.76 1.88
N ALA A 22 -4.94 -15.38 0.72
CA ALA A 22 -3.63 -15.32 0.08
C ALA A 22 -3.25 -13.87 -0.31
N LEU A 23 -4.17 -13.12 -0.93
CA LEU A 23 -3.94 -11.73 -1.30
C LEU A 23 -3.78 -10.82 -0.09
N SER A 24 -4.57 -11.00 0.96
CA SER A 24 -4.42 -10.27 2.23
C SER A 24 -3.07 -10.57 2.88
N GLY A 25 -2.61 -11.82 2.85
CA GLY A 25 -1.29 -12.22 3.31
C GLY A 25 -0.17 -11.55 2.53
N LEU A 26 -0.28 -11.52 1.19
CA LEU A 26 0.68 -10.83 0.32
C LEU A 26 0.73 -9.32 0.58
N LEU A 27 -0.43 -8.69 0.81
CA LEU A 27 -0.50 -7.28 1.21
C LEU A 27 0.23 -7.05 2.54
N GLY A 28 0.03 -7.92 3.54
CA GLY A 28 0.74 -7.84 4.82
C GLY A 28 2.26 -7.97 4.67
N VAL A 29 2.73 -8.91 3.83
CA VAL A 29 4.16 -9.05 3.53
C VAL A 29 4.70 -7.78 2.86
N ALA A 30 4.01 -7.25 1.84
CA ALA A 30 4.42 -6.03 1.15
C ALA A 30 4.47 -4.83 2.12
N ASP A 31 3.47 -4.69 3.00
CA ASP A 31 3.40 -3.60 3.97
C ASP A 31 4.55 -3.66 4.98
N SER A 32 4.95 -4.87 5.39
CA SER A 32 6.08 -5.10 6.30
C SER A 32 7.43 -4.61 5.76
N PHE A 33 7.61 -4.57 4.43
CA PHE A 33 8.78 -3.97 3.80
C PHE A 33 8.61 -2.46 3.59
N ARG A 34 7.41 -2.06 3.16
CA ARG A 34 7.09 -0.67 2.79
C ARG A 34 7.31 0.28 3.97
N GLU A 35 6.84 -0.08 5.16
CA GLU A 35 6.90 0.80 6.32
C GLU A 35 8.33 1.10 6.81
N PRO A 36 9.19 0.09 7.12
CA PRO A 36 10.57 0.35 7.53
C PRO A 36 11.41 0.98 6.41
N ALA A 37 11.24 0.56 5.15
CA ALA A 37 11.97 1.16 4.03
C ALA A 37 11.62 2.66 3.88
N SER A 38 10.34 3.02 3.99
CA SER A 38 9.93 4.42 3.97
C SER A 38 10.51 5.20 5.14
N MET A 39 10.60 4.62 6.34
CA MET A 39 11.21 5.32 7.49
C MET A 39 12.70 5.54 7.32
N ALA A 40 13.41 4.58 6.73
CA ALA A 40 14.83 4.75 6.40
C ALA A 40 15.04 5.93 5.43
N LEU A 41 14.24 6.02 4.35
CA LEU A 41 14.34 7.12 3.39
C LEU A 41 14.11 8.50 4.01
N PHE A 42 13.09 8.66 4.86
CA PHE A 42 12.85 9.94 5.54
C PHE A 42 13.92 10.28 6.59
N ALA A 43 14.48 9.28 7.26
CA ALA A 43 15.58 9.49 8.20
C ALA A 43 16.85 9.94 7.48
N ASP A 44 17.18 9.31 6.35
CA ASP A 44 18.34 9.66 5.51
C ASP A 44 18.22 11.10 4.98
N GLU A 45 17.07 11.45 4.41
CA GLU A 45 16.78 12.81 3.91
C GLU A 45 16.96 13.89 5.00
N GLY A 46 16.56 13.59 6.24
CA GLY A 46 16.70 14.53 7.35
C GLY A 46 18.08 14.58 8.00
N THR A 47 19.00 13.67 7.64
CA THR A 47 20.30 13.54 8.32
C THR A 47 21.27 14.63 7.92
N ASP A 48 21.35 14.95 6.63
CA ASP A 48 22.32 15.92 6.09
C ASP A 48 22.10 17.36 6.60
N GLU A 49 20.85 17.69 6.94
CA GLU A 49 20.45 19.02 7.42
C GLU A 49 20.22 19.07 8.94
N GLY A 50 20.47 17.98 9.67
CA GLY A 50 20.16 17.87 11.11
C GLY A 50 18.64 17.95 11.41
N GLY A 51 17.82 17.76 10.39
CA GLY A 51 16.37 17.95 10.36
C GLY A 51 15.54 16.68 10.47
N VAL A 52 16.08 15.56 10.97
CA VAL A 52 15.38 14.26 11.06
C VAL A 52 13.98 14.40 11.69
N ALA A 53 13.85 15.16 12.78
CA ALA A 53 12.55 15.39 13.43
C ALA A 53 11.56 16.16 12.53
N SER A 54 12.06 17.12 11.73
CA SER A 54 11.25 17.86 10.76
C SER A 54 10.79 16.97 9.61
N SER A 55 11.69 16.13 9.09
CA SER A 55 11.38 15.15 8.03
C SER A 55 10.26 14.19 8.44
N PHE A 56 10.34 13.64 9.67
CA PHE A 56 9.26 12.80 10.21
C PHE A 56 7.96 13.59 10.46
N GLY A 57 8.05 14.87 10.83
CA GLY A 57 6.88 15.76 10.97
C GLY A 57 6.15 15.96 9.65
N ILE A 58 6.88 16.17 8.56
CA ILE A 58 6.30 16.31 7.21
C ILE A 58 5.64 14.99 6.78
N ARG A 59 6.32 13.86 6.95
CA ARG A 59 5.77 12.53 6.64
C ARG A 59 4.42 12.30 7.33
N GLU A 60 4.35 12.59 8.62
CA GLU A 60 3.13 12.43 9.41
C GLU A 60 2.01 13.35 8.91
N LEU A 61 2.34 14.61 8.57
CA LEU A 61 1.37 15.57 8.04
C LEU A 61 0.79 15.10 6.70
N VAL A 62 1.62 14.52 5.83
CA VAL A 62 1.20 14.02 4.51
C VAL A 62 0.33 12.77 4.62
N TRP A 63 0.56 11.91 5.62
CA TRP A 63 -0.20 10.66 5.78
C TRP A 63 -1.62 10.84 6.30
N ARG A 64 -1.86 11.84 7.15
CA ARG A 64 -3.15 12.08 7.80
C ARG A 64 -4.31 12.37 6.83
N PRO A 65 -4.18 13.25 5.82
CA PRO A 65 -5.25 13.44 4.84
C PRO A 65 -5.67 12.14 4.16
N GLY A 66 -4.71 11.27 3.84
CA GLY A 66 -4.97 9.97 3.22
C GLY A 66 -5.76 9.02 4.12
N SER A 67 -5.41 8.95 5.41
CA SER A 67 -6.12 8.09 6.37
C SER A 67 -7.55 8.53 6.65
N VAL A 68 -7.87 9.81 6.43
CA VAL A 68 -9.23 10.34 6.52
C VAL A 68 -9.99 10.18 5.19
N ALA A 69 -9.39 10.61 4.07
CA ALA A 69 -10.04 10.58 2.77
C ALA A 69 -10.30 9.15 2.28
N GLY A 70 -9.38 8.21 2.55
CA GLY A 70 -9.48 6.82 2.12
C GLY A 70 -10.77 6.13 2.59
N PRO A 71 -11.06 6.05 3.90
CA PRO A 71 -12.30 5.47 4.41
C PRO A 71 -13.56 6.19 3.94
N LEU A 72 -13.52 7.51 3.79
CA LEU A 72 -14.66 8.29 3.29
C LEU A 72 -15.00 7.94 1.84
N ILE A 73 -13.99 7.92 0.96
CA ILE A 73 -14.15 7.54 -0.44
C ILE A 73 -14.58 6.07 -0.54
N ALA A 74 -13.96 5.18 0.22
CA ALA A 74 -14.31 3.75 0.25
C ALA A 74 -15.76 3.52 0.70
N GLY A 75 -16.19 4.20 1.76
CA GLY A 75 -17.57 4.12 2.26
C GLY A 75 -18.58 4.62 1.22
N TRP A 76 -18.31 5.75 0.58
CA TRP A 76 -19.16 6.28 -0.49
C TRP A 76 -19.22 5.33 -1.70
N LEU A 77 -18.08 4.81 -2.16
CA LEU A 77 -18.02 3.84 -3.27
C LEU A 77 -18.78 2.56 -2.95
N MET A 78 -18.68 2.07 -1.71
CA MET A 78 -19.35 0.87 -1.26
C MET A 78 -20.88 1.02 -1.31
N VAL A 79 -21.41 2.20 -0.92
CA VAL A 79 -22.85 2.47 -0.86
C VAL A 79 -23.43 2.82 -2.23
N GLU A 80 -22.76 3.71 -2.97
CA GLU A 80 -23.33 4.30 -4.20
C GLU A 80 -22.95 3.56 -5.49
N VAL A 81 -21.86 2.78 -5.48
CA VAL A 81 -21.33 2.13 -6.69
C VAL A 81 -21.33 0.62 -6.57
N SER A 82 -20.44 0.06 -5.75
CA SER A 82 -20.38 -1.37 -5.40
C SER A 82 -19.17 -1.65 -4.49
N MET A 83 -19.20 -2.79 -3.82
CA MET A 83 -18.02 -3.31 -3.11
C MET A 83 -16.80 -3.49 -4.03
N ALA A 84 -17.01 -3.93 -5.29
CA ALA A 84 -15.92 -4.12 -6.24
C ALA A 84 -15.19 -2.81 -6.58
N ALA A 85 -15.93 -1.69 -6.66
CA ALA A 85 -15.35 -0.38 -6.95
C ALA A 85 -14.33 0.06 -5.90
N VAL A 86 -14.56 -0.28 -4.62
CA VAL A 86 -13.60 -0.01 -3.53
C VAL A 86 -12.25 -0.65 -3.82
N PHE A 87 -12.25 -1.92 -4.24
CA PHE A 87 -11.02 -2.65 -4.56
C PHE A 87 -10.33 -2.11 -5.80
N TYR A 88 -11.08 -1.77 -6.86
CA TYR A 88 -10.49 -1.21 -8.08
C TYR A 88 -9.87 0.17 -7.86
N VAL A 89 -10.57 1.06 -7.16
CA VAL A 89 -10.04 2.40 -6.84
C VAL A 89 -8.85 2.30 -5.90
N GLY A 90 -8.94 1.50 -4.83
CA GLY A 90 -7.81 1.29 -3.92
C GLY A 90 -6.58 0.70 -4.64
N GLY A 91 -6.79 -0.29 -5.50
CA GLY A 91 -5.72 -0.88 -6.31
C GLY A 91 -5.10 0.11 -7.30
N ALA A 92 -5.92 0.95 -7.95
CA ALA A 92 -5.42 2.00 -8.84
C ALA A 92 -4.55 3.01 -8.08
N PHE A 93 -4.98 3.46 -6.88
CA PHE A 93 -4.17 4.34 -6.04
C PHE A 93 -2.82 3.71 -5.65
N ALA A 94 -2.82 2.44 -5.25
CA ALA A 94 -1.59 1.71 -4.94
C ALA A 94 -0.63 1.68 -6.15
N ILE A 95 -1.13 1.34 -7.34
CA ILE A 95 -0.32 1.33 -8.58
C ILE A 95 0.22 2.73 -8.89
N THR A 96 -0.61 3.77 -8.79
CA THR A 96 -0.15 5.15 -9.05
C THR A 96 0.95 5.58 -8.07
N GLY A 97 0.87 5.20 -6.80
CA GLY A 97 1.92 5.45 -5.81
C GLY A 97 3.24 4.77 -6.16
N VAL A 98 3.18 3.50 -6.57
CA VAL A 98 4.37 2.75 -7.05
C VAL A 98 4.97 3.40 -8.30
N LEU A 99 4.14 3.75 -9.29
CA LEU A 99 4.61 4.38 -10.52
C LEU A 99 5.21 5.76 -10.26
N ALA A 100 4.61 6.56 -9.37
CA ALA A 100 5.14 7.87 -8.99
C ALA A 100 6.51 7.71 -8.31
N PHE A 101 6.63 6.78 -7.36
CA PHE A 101 7.91 6.49 -6.71
C PHE A 101 8.98 6.06 -7.71
N LEU A 102 8.68 5.10 -8.59
CA LEU A 102 9.62 4.64 -9.62
C LEU A 102 10.00 5.76 -10.60
N ALA A 103 9.05 6.62 -10.97
CA ALA A 103 9.30 7.74 -11.87
C ALA A 103 10.25 8.77 -11.24
N ILE A 104 10.05 9.11 -9.96
CA ILE A 104 10.92 10.02 -9.20
C ILE A 104 12.32 9.40 -9.06
N LEU A 105 12.40 8.14 -8.63
CA LEU A 105 13.67 7.43 -8.47
C LEU A 105 14.47 7.39 -9.79
N ALA A 106 13.81 7.06 -10.90
CA ALA A 106 14.45 7.02 -12.21
C ALA A 106 14.86 8.41 -12.74
N ARG A 107 14.13 9.47 -12.36
CA ARG A 107 14.46 10.86 -12.70
C ARG A 107 15.70 11.33 -11.94
N ASP A 108 15.74 11.09 -10.64
CA ASP A 108 16.72 11.70 -9.74
C ASP A 108 18.04 10.91 -9.71
N HIS A 109 17.98 9.58 -9.80
CA HIS A 109 19.14 8.69 -9.68
C HIS A 109 19.49 7.95 -11.00
N GLY A 110 18.74 8.21 -12.07
CA GLY A 110 18.92 7.56 -13.37
C GLY A 110 18.43 6.10 -13.41
N ARG A 111 18.33 5.52 -14.62
CA ARG A 111 17.78 4.15 -14.81
C ARG A 111 18.64 3.05 -14.17
N ALA A 112 19.93 3.31 -13.96
CA ALA A 112 20.86 2.36 -13.33
C ALA A 112 20.59 2.18 -11.83
N ALA A 113 19.96 3.15 -11.16
CA ALA A 113 19.57 3.02 -9.75
C ALA A 113 18.55 1.90 -9.52
N LEU A 114 17.77 1.52 -10.54
CA LEU A 114 16.81 0.42 -10.44
C LEU A 114 17.49 -0.96 -10.33
N THR A 115 18.78 -1.07 -10.67
CA THR A 115 19.53 -2.33 -10.69
C THR A 115 20.75 -2.32 -9.76
N THR A 116 21.01 -1.21 -9.06
CA THR A 116 22.21 -1.02 -8.25
C THR A 116 21.80 -1.08 -6.77
N TRP A 117 21.72 -2.29 -6.25
CA TRP A 117 21.56 -2.59 -4.82
C TRP A 117 22.41 -3.81 -4.49
#